data_AF-A0A0B8NAU6-F1
#
_entry.id   AF-A0A0B8NAU6-F1
#
_cell.length_a   1.000
_cell.length_b   1.000
_cell.length_c   1.000
_cell.angle_alpha   90.00
_cell.angle_beta   90.00
_cell.angle_gamma   90.00
#
_symmetry.space_group_name_H-M   'P 1'
#
loop_
_entity.id
_entity.type
_entity.pdbx_description
1 polymer ?
#
loop_
_entity_poly.entity_id
_entity_poly.type
_entity_poly.pdbx_seq_one_letter_code
_entity_poly.pdbx_strand_id
1 'polypeptide(L)'
;MSKVVTGASMSLDGFIAGPGETGFEHLFAWYQSGDVPIPSTHPEIPFNLTRSDADYLRAWLDTVGVYIVGKRLFTLTDGWGGIHPADKPIVVVTHTVPEQWIADHPEAPFTFVTGGVKAAVDVARGIAGEKLVGVSGGDVARQCVEQGLLDEVWVDLVPVLLGGGVPLLGALANAPVLLEAPQIVPGSRVTHLKYRIR
;
A
#
# COMPACT_ATOMS: atom_id res chain seq x y z
N MET A 1 -3.01 20.01 3.83
CA MET A 1 -3.71 18.70 3.87
C MET A 1 -2.68 17.63 3.57
N SER A 2 -2.71 16.51 4.29
CA SER A 2 -1.90 15.34 3.94
C SER A 2 -2.14 14.92 2.51
N LYS A 3 -1.03 14.67 1.80
CA LYS A 3 -1.08 14.03 0.48
C LYS A 3 -1.56 12.59 0.63
N VAL A 4 -2.30 12.13 -0.35
CA VAL A 4 -2.80 10.76 -0.49
C VAL A 4 -2.00 10.10 -1.60
N VAL A 5 -1.31 9.01 -1.26
CA VAL A 5 -0.37 8.33 -2.15
C VAL A 5 -0.71 6.84 -2.19
N THR A 6 -0.63 6.20 -3.36
CA THR A 6 -0.69 4.73 -3.43
C THR A 6 0.70 4.16 -3.61
N GLY A 7 0.98 3.00 -3.02
CA GLY A 7 2.27 2.32 -3.11
C GLY A 7 2.12 0.81 -2.98
N ALA A 8 2.71 0.05 -3.90
CA ALA A 8 2.79 -1.40 -3.84
C ALA A 8 3.93 -1.92 -4.73
N SER A 9 4.41 -3.13 -4.40
CA SER A 9 5.17 -3.94 -5.35
C SER A 9 4.23 -4.44 -6.44
N MET A 10 4.62 -4.22 -7.69
CA MET A 10 3.81 -4.51 -8.86
C MET A 10 4.64 -5.24 -9.91
N SER A 11 4.06 -6.26 -10.52
CA SER A 11 4.64 -6.93 -11.66
C SER A 11 4.75 -5.99 -12.87
N LEU A 12 5.61 -6.32 -13.82
CA LEU A 12 5.83 -5.53 -15.02
C LEU A 12 4.55 -5.37 -15.87
N ASP A 13 3.66 -6.35 -15.81
CA ASP A 13 2.35 -6.36 -16.48
C ASP A 13 1.19 -5.79 -15.62
N GLY A 14 1.49 -5.18 -14.46
CA GLY A 14 0.54 -4.30 -13.77
C GLY A 14 -0.23 -4.90 -12.59
N PHE A 15 0.21 -6.03 -12.05
CA PHE A 15 -0.49 -6.77 -10.99
C PHE A 15 0.24 -6.73 -9.64
N ILE A 16 -0.52 -6.57 -8.56
CA ILE A 16 -0.04 -6.57 -7.16
C ILE A 16 -0.29 -7.90 -6.44
N ALA A 17 -0.99 -8.82 -7.10
CA ALA A 17 -1.15 -10.20 -6.71
C ALA A 17 -1.53 -11.01 -7.96
N GLY A 18 -1.04 -12.24 -8.07
CA GLY A 18 -1.41 -13.17 -9.13
C GLY A 18 -2.82 -13.77 -8.92
N PRO A 19 -3.32 -14.55 -9.89
CA PRO A 19 -4.60 -15.25 -9.74
C PRO A 19 -4.61 -16.11 -8.47
N GLY A 20 -5.67 -16.00 -7.67
CA GLY A 20 -5.79 -16.77 -6.43
C GLY A 20 -4.83 -16.35 -5.31
N GLU A 21 -4.38 -15.08 -5.28
CA GLU A 21 -3.45 -14.56 -4.27
C GLU A 21 -2.08 -15.25 -4.32
N THR A 22 -1.48 -15.29 -5.50
CA THR A 22 -0.19 -15.93 -5.78
C THR A 22 0.89 -14.93 -6.19
N GLY A 23 2.15 -15.36 -6.30
CA GLY A 23 3.24 -14.54 -6.84
C GLY A 23 3.87 -13.55 -5.86
N PHE A 24 3.46 -13.55 -4.59
CA PHE A 24 4.02 -12.71 -3.54
C PHE A 24 5.51 -12.99 -3.31
N GLU A 25 5.95 -14.23 -3.45
CA GLU A 25 7.35 -14.65 -3.38
C GLU A 25 8.22 -13.96 -4.44
N HIS A 26 7.62 -13.55 -5.57
CA HIS A 26 8.29 -12.80 -6.61
C HIS A 26 8.17 -11.29 -6.38
N LEU A 27 6.97 -10.79 -6.09
CA LEU A 27 6.70 -9.38 -5.84
C LEU A 27 7.48 -8.83 -4.64
N PHE A 28 7.73 -9.68 -3.63
CA PHE A 28 8.42 -9.29 -2.39
C PHE A 28 9.86 -9.80 -2.31
N ALA A 29 10.37 -10.46 -3.36
CA ALA A 29 11.74 -10.98 -3.40
C ALA A 29 12.81 -9.90 -3.14
N TRP A 30 12.53 -8.66 -3.53
CA TRP A 30 13.46 -7.54 -3.36
C TRP A 30 13.68 -7.19 -1.88
N TYR A 31 12.75 -7.51 -0.98
CA TYR A 31 12.91 -7.34 0.47
C TYR A 31 14.02 -8.23 1.09
N GLN A 32 14.57 -9.17 0.32
CA GLN A 32 15.66 -10.07 0.73
C GLN A 32 16.85 -9.98 -0.25
N SER A 33 17.02 -8.83 -0.91
CA SER A 33 18.02 -8.65 -1.97
C SER A 33 19.39 -8.17 -1.49
N GLY A 34 19.56 -7.86 -0.21
CA GLY A 34 20.82 -7.35 0.34
C GLY A 34 21.10 -7.78 1.77
N ASP A 35 21.96 -7.03 2.46
CA ASP A 35 22.53 -7.35 3.76
C ASP A 35 22.22 -6.30 4.84
N VAL A 36 21.46 -5.25 4.51
CA VAL A 36 21.06 -4.21 5.45
C VAL A 36 19.73 -4.61 6.10
N PRO A 37 19.71 -4.94 7.40
CA PRO A 37 18.47 -5.31 8.08
C PRO A 37 17.59 -4.07 8.32
N ILE A 38 16.30 -4.19 8.00
CA ILE A 38 15.22 -3.31 8.46
C ILE A 38 14.34 -4.10 9.41
N PRO A 39 14.18 -3.67 10.68
CA PRO A 39 13.23 -4.28 11.60
C PRO A 39 11.80 -4.20 11.03
N SER A 40 11.05 -5.29 11.15
CA SER A 40 9.60 -5.29 10.94
C SER A 40 8.89 -5.42 12.29
N THR A 41 7.59 -5.16 12.34
CA THR A 41 6.80 -5.41 13.56
C THR A 41 6.63 -6.90 13.88
N HIS A 42 7.05 -7.80 13.00
CA HIS A 42 7.20 -9.23 13.27
C HIS A 42 8.70 -9.54 13.45
N PRO A 43 9.22 -9.56 14.69
CA PRO A 43 10.66 -9.57 14.97
C PRO A 43 11.42 -10.74 14.35
N GLU A 44 10.72 -11.83 14.04
CA GLU A 44 11.29 -13.05 13.46
C GLU A 44 11.52 -12.97 11.95
N ILE A 45 11.03 -11.93 11.26
CA ILE A 45 11.14 -11.78 9.80
C ILE A 45 11.59 -10.35 9.47
N PRO A 46 12.88 -10.02 9.60
CA PRO A 46 13.42 -8.75 9.12
C PRO A 46 13.47 -8.71 7.59
N PHE A 47 13.41 -7.51 7.03
CA PHE A 47 13.79 -7.30 5.63
C PHE A 47 15.31 -7.15 5.54
N ASN A 48 15.93 -7.78 4.54
CA ASN A 48 17.35 -7.65 4.25
C ASN A 48 17.53 -7.01 2.87
N LEU A 49 17.75 -5.71 2.87
CA LEU A 49 17.71 -4.87 1.68
C LEU A 49 19.12 -4.46 1.26
N THR A 50 19.28 -4.06 0.00
CA THR A 50 20.45 -3.25 -0.38
C THR A 50 20.36 -1.89 0.31
N ARG A 51 21.49 -1.18 0.43
CA ARG A 51 21.51 0.14 1.09
C ARG A 51 20.54 1.14 0.45
N SER A 52 20.46 1.19 -0.88
CA SER A 52 19.54 2.09 -1.59
C SER A 52 18.08 1.78 -1.30
N ASP A 53 17.72 0.49 -1.30
CA ASP A 53 16.34 0.04 -1.06
C ASP A 53 15.96 0.24 0.41
N ALA A 54 16.91 0.03 1.33
CA ALA A 54 16.76 0.30 2.75
C ALA A 54 16.51 1.79 3.03
N ASP A 55 17.27 2.68 2.39
CA ASP A 55 17.09 4.13 2.54
C ASP A 55 15.75 4.59 1.96
N TYR A 56 15.34 4.02 0.82
CA TYR A 56 14.01 4.24 0.23
C TYR A 56 12.88 3.79 1.18
N LEU A 57 12.94 2.57 1.70
CA LEU A 57 11.91 2.02 2.57
C LEU A 57 11.82 2.80 3.89
N ARG A 58 12.95 3.16 4.51
CA ARG A 58 12.96 3.99 5.73
C ARG A 58 12.29 5.34 5.48
N ALA A 59 12.65 6.01 4.38
CA ALA A 59 12.04 7.29 4.03
C ALA A 59 10.52 7.17 3.83
N TRP A 60 10.03 6.07 3.25
CA TRP A 60 8.60 5.78 3.17
C TRP A 60 7.96 5.59 4.55
N LEU A 61 8.52 4.72 5.39
CA LEU A 61 7.99 4.42 6.72
C LEU A 61 7.96 5.64 7.65
N ASP A 62 8.93 6.55 7.52
CA ASP A 62 9.00 7.78 8.30
C ASP A 62 7.93 8.80 7.89
N THR A 63 7.61 8.84 6.59
CA THR A 63 6.71 9.84 5.98
C THR A 63 5.24 9.43 5.98
N VAL A 64 4.91 8.13 6.01
CA VAL A 64 3.52 7.67 6.12
C VAL A 64 3.03 7.71 7.56
N GLY A 65 1.85 8.32 7.74
CA GLY A 65 1.17 8.42 9.04
C GLY A 65 0.10 7.35 9.27
N VAL A 66 -0.53 6.87 8.20
CA VAL A 66 -1.67 5.94 8.24
C VAL A 66 -1.80 5.24 6.90
N TYR A 67 -2.34 4.01 6.89
CA TYR A 67 -2.75 3.34 5.66
C TYR A 67 -4.26 3.21 5.53
N ILE A 68 -4.76 3.33 4.30
CA ILE A 68 -6.11 2.93 3.91
C ILE A 68 -6.00 1.60 3.18
N VAL A 69 -6.77 0.61 3.62
CA VAL A 69 -6.84 -0.72 3.00
C VAL A 69 -8.28 -1.11 2.70
N GLY A 70 -8.48 -1.96 1.70
CA GLY A 70 -9.79 -2.55 1.41
C GLY A 70 -10.07 -3.78 2.29
N LYS A 71 -11.35 -4.12 2.45
CA LYS A 71 -11.80 -5.34 3.16
C LYS A 71 -11.07 -6.62 2.71
N ARG A 72 -10.80 -6.77 1.41
CA ARG A 72 -10.11 -7.96 0.87
C ARG A 72 -8.73 -8.15 1.49
N LEU A 73 -7.92 -7.10 1.50
CA LEU A 73 -6.57 -7.15 2.07
C LEU A 73 -6.64 -7.40 3.58
N PHE A 74 -7.53 -6.69 4.29
CA PHE A 74 -7.76 -6.91 5.72
C PHE A 74 -8.11 -8.37 6.05
N THR A 75 -9.00 -9.00 5.28
CA THR A 75 -9.37 -10.41 5.49
C THR A 75 -8.23 -11.37 5.15
N LEU A 76 -7.48 -11.10 4.07
CA LEU A 76 -6.35 -11.95 3.67
C LEU A 76 -5.26 -12.00 4.74
N THR A 77 -5.05 -10.90 5.45
CA THR A 77 -4.01 -10.77 6.48
C THR A 77 -4.51 -10.97 7.90
N ASP A 78 -5.82 -11.25 8.07
CA ASP A 78 -6.49 -11.25 9.37
C ASP A 78 -6.20 -9.99 10.21
N GLY A 79 -6.15 -8.83 9.54
CA GLY A 79 -5.78 -7.56 10.15
C GLY A 79 -4.38 -7.56 10.80
N TRP A 80 -3.49 -8.45 10.36
CA TRP A 80 -2.15 -8.67 10.91
C TRP A 80 -2.15 -8.90 12.43
N GLY A 81 -3.20 -9.53 12.97
CA GLY A 81 -3.35 -9.72 14.42
C GLY A 81 -3.38 -8.40 15.21
N GLY A 82 -3.82 -7.31 14.58
CA GLY A 82 -3.95 -5.99 15.18
C GLY A 82 -2.71 -5.09 15.07
N ILE A 83 -1.61 -5.55 14.48
CA ILE A 83 -0.37 -4.75 14.33
C ILE A 83 0.12 -4.82 12.88
N HIS A 84 0.02 -3.72 12.14
CA HIS A 84 0.49 -3.67 10.76
C HIS A 84 2.04 -3.80 10.68
N PRO A 85 2.61 -4.45 9.64
CA PRO A 85 4.07 -4.61 9.43
C PRO A 85 4.92 -3.32 9.52
N ALA A 86 4.29 -2.18 9.21
CA ALA A 86 4.91 -0.85 9.21
C ALA A 86 4.69 -0.06 10.52
N ASP A 87 4.06 -0.66 11.53
CA ASP A 87 3.70 -0.02 12.80
C ASP A 87 2.91 1.29 12.63
N LYS A 88 1.88 1.28 11.79
CA LYS A 88 1.01 2.44 11.52
C LYS A 88 -0.45 2.10 11.77
N PRO A 89 -1.28 3.09 12.17
CA PRO A 89 -2.73 2.95 12.17
C PRO A 89 -3.27 2.60 10.78
N ILE A 90 -4.40 1.88 10.77
CA ILE A 90 -5.06 1.39 9.56
C ILE A 90 -6.50 1.87 9.51
N VAL A 91 -6.92 2.39 8.35
CA VAL A 91 -8.31 2.68 8.02
C VAL A 91 -8.79 1.62 7.02
N VAL A 92 -9.80 0.84 7.40
CA VAL A 92 -10.35 -0.24 6.56
C VAL A 92 -11.62 0.23 5.89
N VAL A 93 -11.64 0.26 4.55
CA VAL A 93 -12.85 0.51 3.76
C VAL A 93 -13.64 -0.79 3.64
N THR A 94 -14.83 -0.82 4.23
CA THR A 94 -15.68 -2.02 4.29
C THR A 94 -17.15 -1.63 4.33
N HIS A 95 -18.05 -2.48 3.82
CA HIS A 95 -19.49 -2.29 4.01
C HIS A 95 -20.01 -2.84 5.35
N THR A 96 -19.21 -3.64 6.04
CA THR A 96 -19.60 -4.32 7.29
C THR A 96 -18.46 -4.22 8.29
N VAL A 97 -18.77 -3.78 9.50
CA VAL A 97 -17.82 -3.69 10.60
C VAL A 97 -17.61 -5.09 11.22
N PRO A 98 -16.37 -5.56 11.40
CA PRO A 98 -16.11 -6.89 11.95
C PRO A 98 -16.10 -6.86 13.49
N GLU A 99 -17.29 -6.87 14.11
CA GLU A 99 -17.45 -6.70 15.56
C GLU A 99 -16.63 -7.72 16.39
N GLN A 100 -16.64 -8.99 15.99
CA GLN A 100 -15.86 -10.03 16.68
C GLN A 100 -14.36 -9.75 16.65
N TRP A 101 -13.81 -9.39 15.47
CA TRP A 101 -12.39 -9.09 15.35
C TRP A 101 -11.99 -7.90 16.22
N ILE A 102 -12.84 -6.87 16.32
CA ILE A 102 -12.63 -5.72 17.20
C ILE A 102 -12.62 -6.15 18.68
N ALA A 103 -13.55 -7.04 19.08
CA ALA A 103 -13.59 -7.57 20.44
C ALA A 103 -12.34 -8.38 20.80
N ASP A 104 -11.78 -9.11 19.82
CA ASP A 104 -10.55 -9.89 19.98
C ASP A 104 -9.28 -9.01 19.97
N HIS A 105 -9.34 -7.81 19.37
CA HIS A 105 -8.21 -6.88 19.24
C HIS A 105 -8.56 -5.43 19.68
N PRO A 106 -8.94 -5.21 20.96
CA PRO A 106 -9.48 -3.93 21.41
C PRO A 106 -8.49 -2.75 21.33
N GLU A 107 -7.18 -3.03 21.36
CA GLU A 107 -6.12 -2.03 21.31
C GLU A 107 -5.56 -1.83 19.88
N ALA A 108 -6.07 -2.57 18.89
CA ALA A 108 -5.57 -2.45 17.53
C ALA A 108 -5.93 -1.07 16.96
N PRO A 109 -4.97 -0.32 16.39
CA PRO A 109 -5.20 1.02 15.84
C PRO A 109 -5.89 0.96 14.47
N PHE A 110 -7.05 0.28 14.42
CA PHE A 110 -7.84 0.02 13.21
C PHE A 110 -9.16 0.79 13.27
N THR A 111 -9.44 1.56 12.22
CA THR A 111 -10.69 2.30 12.06
C THR A 111 -11.47 1.75 10.87
N PHE A 112 -12.67 1.24 11.09
CA PHE A 112 -13.51 0.69 10.03
C PHE A 112 -14.48 1.75 9.50
N VAL A 113 -14.43 2.01 8.19
CA VAL A 113 -15.22 3.06 7.54
C VAL A 113 -16.16 2.46 6.51
N THR A 114 -17.46 2.73 6.66
CA THR A 114 -18.53 2.25 5.79
C THR A 114 -19.03 3.28 4.77
N GLY A 115 -18.61 4.54 4.89
CA GLY A 115 -18.99 5.63 3.99
C GLY A 115 -18.22 5.69 2.66
N GLY A 116 -17.51 4.62 2.27
CA GLY A 116 -16.71 4.57 1.05
C GLY A 116 -15.35 5.29 1.15
N VAL A 117 -14.63 5.35 0.02
CA VAL A 117 -13.23 5.82 0.00
C VAL A 117 -13.05 7.28 0.35
N LYS A 118 -13.99 8.17 -0.01
CA LYS A 118 -13.90 9.59 0.36
C LYS A 118 -13.93 9.76 1.88
N ALA A 119 -14.89 9.12 2.55
CA ALA A 119 -14.99 9.16 4.00
C ALA A 119 -13.74 8.56 4.66
N ALA A 120 -13.18 7.49 4.10
CA ALA A 120 -11.96 6.88 4.60
C ALA A 120 -10.74 7.80 4.45
N VAL A 121 -10.62 8.53 3.33
CA VAL A 121 -9.57 9.54 3.13
C VAL A 121 -9.72 10.70 4.11
N ASP A 122 -10.95 11.17 4.36
CA ASP A 122 -11.20 12.26 5.32
C ASP A 122 -10.79 11.84 6.75
N VAL A 123 -11.15 10.61 7.17
CA VAL A 123 -10.71 10.02 8.45
C VAL A 123 -9.18 9.87 8.49
N ALA A 124 -8.58 9.30 7.44
CA ALA A 124 -7.14 9.06 7.38
C ALA A 124 -6.33 10.36 7.45
N ARG A 125 -6.79 11.44 6.80
CA ARG A 125 -6.14 12.76 6.91
C ARG A 125 -6.13 13.28 8.35
N GLY A 126 -7.21 13.06 9.10
CA GLY A 126 -7.26 13.39 10.52
C GLY A 126 -6.22 12.64 11.35
N ILE A 127 -6.01 11.35 11.06
CA ILE A 127 -5.01 10.51 11.73
C ILE A 127 -3.58 10.88 11.32
N ALA A 128 -3.36 11.14 10.02
CA ALA A 128 -2.03 11.39 9.46
C ALA A 128 -1.44 12.75 9.87
N GLY A 129 -2.28 13.76 10.12
CA GLY A 129 -1.85 15.11 10.45
C GLY A 129 -1.10 15.78 9.28
N GLU A 130 0.22 15.89 9.39
CA GLU A 130 1.08 16.43 8.32
C GLU A 130 1.74 15.33 7.48
N LYS A 131 1.67 14.07 7.93
CA LYS A 131 2.24 12.91 7.24
C LYS A 131 1.38 12.47 6.05
N LEU A 132 1.91 11.57 5.23
CA LEU A 132 1.21 10.99 4.08
C LEU A 132 0.11 10.02 4.52
N VAL A 133 -0.96 9.96 3.72
CA VAL A 133 -1.96 8.89 3.74
C VAL A 133 -1.58 7.87 2.67
N GLY A 134 -1.18 6.67 3.07
CA GLY A 134 -0.86 5.58 2.14
C GLY A 134 -2.11 4.78 1.76
N VAL A 135 -2.37 4.56 0.49
CA VAL A 135 -3.53 3.80 0.00
C VAL A 135 -3.04 2.50 -0.61
N SER A 136 -3.55 1.37 -0.12
CA SER A 136 -3.28 0.07 -0.74
C SER A 136 -3.69 0.11 -2.22
N GLY A 137 -2.94 -0.56 -3.08
CA GLY A 137 -3.32 -0.77 -4.46
C GLY A 137 -4.67 -1.49 -4.62
N GLY A 138 -5.03 -1.77 -5.87
CA GLY A 138 -6.28 -2.43 -6.23
C GLY A 138 -7.47 -1.46 -6.24
N ASP A 139 -8.62 -1.97 -5.82
CA ASP A 139 -9.89 -1.27 -5.96
C ASP A 139 -9.96 0.04 -5.15
N VAL A 140 -9.32 0.11 -3.98
CA VAL A 140 -9.30 1.34 -3.18
C VAL A 140 -8.52 2.45 -3.89
N ALA A 141 -7.31 2.15 -4.38
CA ALA A 141 -6.50 3.11 -5.15
C ALA A 141 -7.23 3.54 -6.43
N ARG A 142 -7.86 2.59 -7.16
CA ARG A 142 -8.69 2.88 -8.33
C ARG A 142 -9.78 3.91 -8.03
N GLN A 143 -10.58 3.67 -6.98
CA GLN A 143 -11.64 4.59 -6.59
C GLN A 143 -11.09 5.96 -6.15
N CYS A 144 -9.94 6.00 -5.49
CA CYS A 144 -9.28 7.28 -5.15
C CYS A 144 -8.88 8.07 -6.40
N VAL A 145 -8.35 7.41 -7.43
CA VAL A 145 -8.06 8.05 -8.73
C VAL A 145 -9.33 8.58 -9.37
N GLU A 146 -10.38 7.75 -9.46
CA GLU A 146 -11.64 8.12 -10.11
C GLU A 146 -12.37 9.29 -9.43
N GLN A 147 -12.15 9.47 -8.13
CA GLN A 147 -12.73 10.56 -7.34
C GLN A 147 -11.79 11.77 -7.17
N GLY A 148 -10.63 11.77 -7.82
CA GLY A 148 -9.66 12.87 -7.72
C GLY A 148 -9.08 13.04 -6.31
N LEU A 149 -9.01 11.96 -5.53
CA LEU A 149 -8.52 11.96 -4.15
C LEU A 149 -7.03 11.63 -4.04
N LEU A 150 -6.45 11.03 -5.09
CA LEU A 150 -5.07 10.57 -5.11
C LEU A 150 -4.15 11.67 -5.66
N ASP A 151 -3.07 11.98 -4.94
CA ASP A 151 -2.08 12.99 -5.35
C ASP A 151 -0.91 12.35 -6.12
N GLU A 152 -0.47 11.16 -5.70
CA GLU A 152 0.70 10.49 -6.26
C GLU A 152 0.49 8.98 -6.42
N VAL A 153 1.06 8.40 -7.49
CA VAL A 153 1.10 6.97 -7.77
C VAL A 153 2.54 6.48 -7.64
N TRP A 154 2.82 5.71 -6.60
CA TRP A 154 4.13 5.11 -6.37
C TRP A 154 4.07 3.63 -6.73
N VAL A 155 5.11 3.14 -7.39
CA VAL A 155 5.18 1.78 -7.92
C VAL A 155 6.57 1.23 -7.65
N ASP A 156 6.64 0.13 -6.91
CA ASP A 156 7.84 -0.67 -6.82
C ASP A 156 7.76 -1.71 -7.95
N LEU A 157 8.28 -1.34 -9.14
CA LEU A 157 8.14 -2.14 -10.36
C LEU A 157 9.12 -3.31 -10.33
N VAL A 158 8.59 -4.52 -10.19
CA VAL A 158 9.34 -5.78 -10.09
C VAL A 158 9.44 -6.44 -11.47
N PRO A 159 10.61 -6.95 -11.87
CA PRO A 159 10.83 -7.57 -13.18
C PRO A 159 10.26 -9.01 -13.24
N VAL A 160 8.95 -9.15 -13.01
CA VAL A 160 8.17 -10.39 -13.12
C VAL A 160 6.91 -10.12 -13.93
N LEU A 161 6.41 -11.12 -14.66
CA LEU A 161 5.11 -11.09 -15.32
C LEU A 161 4.21 -12.11 -14.63
N LEU A 162 3.05 -11.68 -14.14
CA LEU A 162 2.10 -12.57 -13.44
C LEU A 162 0.99 -13.10 -14.37
N GLY A 163 0.79 -12.46 -15.52
CA GLY A 163 -0.19 -12.81 -16.54
C GLY A 163 -1.65 -12.48 -16.16
N GLY A 164 -1.90 -12.03 -14.94
CA GLY A 164 -3.24 -11.73 -14.43
C GLY A 164 -3.26 -11.55 -12.92
N GLY A 165 -4.47 -11.37 -12.37
CA GLY A 165 -4.71 -11.27 -10.93
C GLY A 165 -5.29 -9.92 -10.53
N VAL A 166 -4.81 -9.38 -9.41
CA VAL A 166 -5.28 -8.10 -8.87
C VAL A 166 -4.44 -6.97 -9.46
N PRO A 167 -5.00 -6.09 -10.31
CA PRO A 167 -4.24 -4.98 -10.89
C PRO A 167 -4.01 -3.87 -9.86
N LEU A 168 -2.98 -3.05 -10.04
CA LEU A 168 -2.72 -1.91 -9.15
C LEU A 168 -3.87 -0.88 -9.16
N LEU A 169 -4.39 -0.54 -10.34
CA LEU A 169 -5.51 0.40 -10.51
C LEU A 169 -6.68 -0.21 -11.32
N GLY A 170 -6.47 -1.29 -12.07
CA GLY A 170 -7.51 -1.86 -12.93
C GLY A 170 -8.00 -0.89 -14.01
N ALA A 171 -9.21 -1.14 -14.53
CA ALA A 171 -9.83 -0.27 -15.53
C ALA A 171 -10.41 1.00 -14.88
N LEU A 172 -10.04 2.17 -15.41
CA LEU A 172 -10.56 3.47 -14.97
C LEU A 172 -11.76 3.89 -15.82
N ALA A 173 -12.85 4.30 -15.17
CA ALA A 173 -14.02 4.83 -15.87
C ALA A 173 -13.75 6.20 -16.52
N ASN A 174 -12.92 7.03 -15.88
CA ASN A 174 -12.63 8.41 -16.29
C ASN A 174 -11.20 8.56 -16.83
N ALA A 175 -10.86 7.77 -17.86
CA ALA A 175 -9.55 7.82 -18.52
C ALA A 175 -9.53 8.81 -19.70
N PRO A 176 -8.35 9.38 -20.08
CA PRO A 176 -7.05 9.19 -19.45
C PRO A 176 -6.84 10.10 -18.22
N VAL A 177 -6.11 9.61 -17.22
CA VAL A 177 -5.55 10.40 -16.12
C VAL A 177 -4.09 10.69 -16.46
N LEU A 178 -3.71 11.97 -16.47
CA LEU A 178 -2.35 12.36 -16.82
C LEU A 178 -1.46 12.34 -15.57
N LEU A 179 -0.22 11.90 -15.79
CA LEU A 179 0.83 11.88 -14.77
C LEU A 179 2.00 12.71 -15.24
N GLU A 180 2.72 13.33 -14.31
CA GLU A 180 4.00 13.96 -14.60
C GLU A 180 5.11 12.93 -14.85
N ALA A 181 6.30 13.40 -15.26
CA ALA A 181 7.47 12.55 -15.34
C ALA A 181 7.83 12.00 -13.95
N PRO A 182 8.21 10.71 -13.84
CA PRO A 182 8.45 10.10 -12.55
C PRO A 182 9.77 10.54 -11.94
N GLN A 183 9.81 10.60 -10.61
CA GLN A 183 11.05 10.36 -9.90
C GLN A 183 11.36 8.86 -9.96
N ILE A 184 12.61 8.51 -10.29
CA ILE A 184 13.08 7.13 -10.39
C ILE A 184 14.16 6.92 -9.33
N VAL A 185 14.00 5.89 -8.51
CA VAL A 185 15.04 5.40 -7.60
C VAL A 185 15.41 3.97 -8.04
N PRO A 186 16.64 3.75 -8.53
CA PRO A 186 17.10 2.41 -8.86
C PRO A 186 17.16 1.54 -7.61
N GLY A 187 16.70 0.30 -7.72
CA GLY A 187 16.79 -0.69 -6.65
C GLY A 187 17.29 -2.05 -7.13
N SER A 188 17.46 -2.99 -6.20
CA SER A 188 17.90 -4.34 -6.53
C SER A 188 16.70 -5.26 -6.74
N ARG A 189 16.53 -5.76 -7.98
CA ARG A 189 15.35 -6.53 -8.42
C ARG A 189 14.03 -5.75 -8.34
N VAL A 190 14.11 -4.42 -8.32
CA VAL A 190 12.95 -3.51 -8.28
C VAL A 190 13.37 -2.15 -8.84
N THR A 191 12.44 -1.42 -9.47
CA THR A 191 12.62 -0.01 -9.81
C THR A 191 11.52 0.80 -9.12
N HIS A 192 11.90 1.70 -8.22
CA HIS A 192 10.92 2.52 -7.51
C HIS A 192 10.58 3.76 -8.34
N LEU A 193 9.30 3.92 -8.65
CA LEU A 193 8.77 4.99 -9.47
C LEU A 193 7.79 5.82 -8.65
N LYS A 194 7.87 7.15 -8.72
CA LYS A 194 6.91 8.05 -8.09
C LYS A 194 6.37 9.03 -9.12
N TYR A 195 5.09 8.93 -9.41
CA TYR A 195 4.38 9.80 -10.33
C TYR A 195 3.48 10.75 -9.57
N ARG A 196 3.46 12.03 -9.96
CA ARG A 196 2.43 12.99 -9.50
C ARG A 196 1.28 13.00 -10.50
N ILE A 197 0.04 13.04 -10.00
CA ILE A 197 -1.15 13.22 -10.85
C ILE A 197 -1.24 14.68 -11.30
N ARG A 198 -1.65 14.89 -12.56
CA ARG A 198 -1.80 16.20 -13.21
C ARG A 198 -3.26 16.59 -13.41
#